data_AF-A0A455UB43-F1
#
_entry.id   AF-A0A455UB43-F1
#
_cell.length_a   1.000
_cell.length_b   1.000
_cell.length_c   1.000
_cell.angle_alpha   90.00
_cell.angle_beta   90.00
_cell.angle_gamma   90.00
#
_symmetry.space_group_name_H-M   'P 1'
#
loop_
_entity.id
_entity.type
_entity.pdbx_description
1 polymer ?
#
loop_
_entity_poly.entity_id
_entity_poly.type
_entity_poly.pdbx_seq_one_letter_code
_entity_poly.pdbx_strand_id
1 'polypeptide(L)'
;MAWRTDSLKTLVASSTVAQLGYLMVAFPLLLGPDIAPLPRALAWEGFWLQLIGHAFAKAAMFMAAGNLILATGEHTLKGLAGTSRRLPLSLLVFGIASITLMGLPQALVLLLSGCCLRR
;
A
#
# COMPACT_ATOMS: atom_id res chain seq x y z
N MET A 1 -4.85 2.69 -16.14
CA MET A 1 -4.26 4.04 -16.20
C MET A 1 -2.85 4.11 -15.60
N ALA A 2 -2.57 3.47 -14.45
CA ALA A 2 -1.24 3.49 -13.81
C ALA A 2 -0.05 3.05 -14.71
N TRP A 3 -0.24 2.08 -15.61
CA TRP A 3 0.81 1.61 -16.53
C TRP A 3 1.16 2.62 -17.65
N ARG A 4 0.36 3.66 -17.87
CA ARG A 4 0.57 4.66 -18.93
C ARG A 4 1.21 5.96 -18.43
N THR A 5 1.49 6.08 -17.13
CA THR A 5 2.01 7.33 -16.55
C THR A 5 3.50 7.24 -16.31
N ASP A 6 4.29 8.10 -16.96
CA ASP A 6 5.73 8.21 -16.73
C ASP A 6 6.10 8.95 -15.43
N SER A 7 5.14 9.65 -14.80
CA SER A 7 5.36 10.42 -13.56
C SER A 7 5.15 9.59 -12.31
N LEU A 8 6.15 9.59 -11.43
CA LEU A 8 6.16 8.75 -10.22
C LEU A 8 5.04 9.14 -9.23
N LYS A 9 4.77 10.45 -9.07
CA LYS A 9 3.67 10.96 -8.22
C LYS A 9 2.29 10.53 -8.73
N THR A 10 2.07 10.62 -10.04
CA THR A 10 0.79 10.26 -10.68
C THR A 10 0.53 8.76 -10.58
N LEU A 11 1.59 7.94 -10.67
CA LEU A 11 1.50 6.49 -10.50
C LEU A 11 1.03 6.13 -9.08
N VAL A 12 1.66 6.69 -8.03
CA VAL A 12 1.25 6.44 -6.63
C VAL A 12 -0.15 7.01 -6.33
N ALA A 13 -0.48 8.18 -6.88
CA ALA A 13 -1.82 8.76 -6.75
C ALA A 13 -2.89 7.87 -7.40
N SER A 14 -2.66 7.36 -8.60
CA SER A 14 -3.60 6.46 -9.29
C SER A 14 -3.83 5.15 -8.53
N SER A 15 -2.85 4.70 -7.74
CA SER A 15 -3.00 3.55 -6.83
C SER A 15 -3.95 3.83 -5.66
N THR A 16 -4.07 5.07 -5.14
CA THR A 16 -5.09 5.39 -4.11
C THR A 16 -6.50 5.27 -4.64
N VAL A 17 -6.73 5.81 -5.84
CA VAL A 17 -8.05 5.78 -6.47
C VAL A 17 -8.49 4.33 -6.74
N ALA A 18 -7.56 3.49 -7.21
CA ALA A 18 -7.83 2.05 -7.40
C ALA A 18 -8.11 1.33 -6.07
N GLN A 19 -7.37 1.62 -5.00
CA GLN A 19 -7.55 1.00 -3.68
C GLN A 19 -8.92 1.36 -3.07
N LEU A 20 -9.31 2.62 -3.17
CA LEU A 20 -10.62 3.10 -2.70
C LEU A 20 -11.75 2.50 -3.55
N GLY A 21 -11.56 2.38 -4.86
CA GLY A 21 -12.51 1.70 -5.75
C GLY A 21 -12.73 0.24 -5.37
N TYR A 22 -11.65 -0.50 -5.08
CA TYR A 22 -11.76 -1.89 -4.62
C TYR A 22 -12.48 -1.99 -3.27
N LEU A 23 -12.19 -1.06 -2.35
CA LEU A 23 -12.87 -0.99 -1.05
C LEU A 23 -14.37 -0.76 -1.21
N MET A 24 -14.78 0.12 -2.12
CA MET A 24 -16.20 0.41 -2.41
C MET A 24 -16.95 -0.76 -3.06
N VAL A 25 -16.26 -1.62 -3.82
CA VAL A 25 -16.85 -2.86 -4.36
C VAL A 25 -16.90 -3.97 -3.30
N ALA A 26 -15.86 -4.08 -2.47
CA ALA A 26 -15.77 -5.09 -1.42
C ALA A 26 -16.75 -4.83 -0.25
N PHE A 27 -17.02 -3.57 0.09
CA PHE A 27 -17.89 -3.18 1.20
C PHE A 27 -19.34 -3.72 1.10
N PRO A 28 -20.09 -3.54 -0.01
CA PRO A 28 -21.42 -4.14 -0.15
C PRO A 28 -21.38 -5.67 -0.25
N LEU A 29 -20.29 -6.24 -0.77
CA LEU A 29 -20.11 -7.69 -0.83
C LEU A 29 -19.89 -8.29 0.56
N LEU A 30 -19.18 -7.59 1.45
CA LEU A 30 -18.89 -8.01 2.82
C LEU A 30 -20.09 -7.82 3.78
N LEU A 31 -21.00 -6.91 3.45
CA LEU A 31 -22.25 -6.64 4.17
C LEU A 31 -23.45 -7.44 3.61
N GLY A 32 -23.25 -8.18 2.52
CA GLY A 32 -24.29 -9.01 1.90
C GLY A 32 -24.71 -10.16 2.81
N PRO A 33 -26.00 -10.55 2.80
CA PRO A 33 -26.57 -11.53 3.74
C PRO A 33 -26.03 -12.97 3.60
N ASP A 34 -25.35 -13.31 2.49
CA ASP A 34 -25.14 -14.72 2.09
C ASP A 34 -23.67 -15.20 2.05
N ILE A 35 -22.71 -14.47 2.62
CA ILE A 35 -21.31 -14.91 2.67
C ILE A 35 -20.90 -15.42 4.06
N ALA A 36 -20.20 -16.56 4.05
CA ALA A 36 -19.79 -17.40 5.17
C ALA A 36 -19.34 -16.65 6.46
N PRO A 37 -19.50 -17.27 7.65
CA PRO A 37 -19.34 -16.61 8.94
C PRO A 37 -17.86 -16.42 9.28
N LEU A 38 -17.17 -15.49 8.61
CA LEU A 38 -16.07 -14.81 9.27
C LEU A 38 -16.68 -14.02 10.44
N PRO A 39 -16.14 -14.13 11.67
CA PRO A 39 -16.61 -13.33 12.78
C PRO A 39 -16.57 -11.86 12.35
N ARG A 40 -17.71 -11.18 12.34
CA ARG A 40 -17.82 -9.76 11.95
C ARG A 40 -16.75 -8.90 12.65
N ALA A 41 -16.40 -9.27 13.87
CA ALA A 41 -15.32 -8.68 14.66
C ALA A 41 -13.93 -8.84 13.99
N LEU A 42 -13.55 -10.05 13.53
CA LEU A 42 -12.28 -10.29 12.86
C LEU A 42 -12.18 -9.51 11.52
N ALA A 43 -13.29 -9.43 10.79
CA ALA A 43 -13.34 -8.68 9.53
C ALA A 43 -13.17 -7.17 9.77
N TRP A 44 -13.77 -6.64 10.85
CA TRP A 44 -13.65 -5.23 11.23
C TRP A 44 -12.24 -4.85 11.72
N GLU A 45 -11.65 -5.69 12.58
CA GLU A 45 -10.28 -5.55 13.05
C GLU A 45 -9.29 -5.62 11.88
N GLY A 46 -9.46 -6.61 11.00
CA GLY A 46 -8.64 -6.77 9.81
C GLY A 46 -8.74 -5.61 8.84
N PHE A 47 -9.94 -5.04 8.66
CA PHE A 47 -10.15 -3.84 7.86
C PHE A 47 -9.35 -2.65 8.39
N TRP A 48 -9.39 -2.37 9.69
CA TRP A 48 -8.66 -1.24 10.28
C TRP A 48 -7.14 -1.43 10.21
N LEU A 49 -6.65 -2.63 10.52
CA LEU A 49 -5.22 -2.96 10.42
C LEU A 49 -4.72 -2.83 8.96
N GLN A 50 -5.51 -3.34 8.02
CA GLN A 50 -5.27 -3.25 6.59
C GLN A 50 -5.25 -1.78 6.10
N LEU A 51 -6.19 -0.96 6.58
CA LEU A 51 -6.30 0.45 6.21
C LEU A 51 -5.13 1.27 6.74
N ILE A 52 -4.78 1.12 8.02
CA ILE A 52 -3.68 1.85 8.67
C ILE A 52 -2.34 1.43 8.06
N GLY A 53 -2.09 0.12 7.93
CA GLY A 53 -0.85 -0.40 7.34
C GLY A 53 -0.68 0.05 5.88
N HIS A 54 -1.77 0.05 5.11
CA HIS A 54 -1.75 0.54 3.74
C HIS A 54 -1.50 2.05 3.65
N ALA A 55 -2.13 2.85 4.53
CA ALA A 55 -1.92 4.29 4.59
C ALA A 55 -0.47 4.64 4.96
N PHE A 56 0.11 3.96 5.94
CA PHE A 56 1.49 4.18 6.38
C PHE A 56 2.50 3.81 5.30
N ALA A 57 2.31 2.67 4.63
CA ALA A 57 3.12 2.27 3.49
C ALA A 57 3.09 3.31 2.38
N LYS A 58 1.91 3.85 2.08
CA LYS A 58 1.73 4.84 1.02
C LYS A 58 2.35 6.19 1.39
N ALA A 59 2.26 6.62 2.64
CA ALA A 59 2.94 7.81 3.14
C ALA A 59 4.47 7.67 3.01
N ALA A 60 5.03 6.52 3.41
CA ALA A 60 6.46 6.23 3.25
C ALA A 60 6.89 6.24 1.76
N MET A 61 6.05 5.68 0.88
CA MET A 61 6.27 5.66 -0.56
C MET A 61 6.27 7.08 -1.17
N PHE A 62 5.34 7.95 -0.75
CA PHE A 62 5.30 9.35 -1.16
C PHE A 62 6.48 10.17 -0.62
N MET A 63 6.90 9.92 0.62
CA MET A 63 8.04 10.60 1.23
C MET A 63 9.34 10.21 0.51
N ALA A 64 9.54 8.92 0.24
CA ALA A 64 10.68 8.41 -0.52
C ALA A 64 10.71 8.96 -1.96
N ALA A 65 9.56 8.97 -2.64
CA ALA A 65 9.41 9.56 -3.97
C ALA A 65 9.72 11.06 -3.96
N GLY A 66 9.22 11.79 -2.95
CA GLY A 66 9.49 13.21 -2.77
C GLY A 66 10.98 13.50 -2.59
N ASN A 67 11.67 12.74 -1.73
CA ASN A 67 13.10 12.87 -1.52
C ASN A 67 13.92 12.56 -2.78
N LEU A 68 13.50 11.56 -3.56
CA LEU A 68 14.15 11.17 -4.80
C LEU A 68 14.02 12.26 -5.87
N ILE A 69 12.84 12.87 -5.97
CA ILE A 69 12.58 14.03 -6.84
C ILE A 69 13.39 15.24 -6.38
N LEU A 70 13.42 15.55 -5.08
CA LEU A 70 14.13 16.72 -4.55
C LEU A 70 15.63 16.66 -4.83
N ALA A 71 16.21 15.46 -4.75
CA ALA A 71 17.64 15.25 -4.90
C ALA A 71 18.10 15.00 -6.35
N THR A 72 17.20 14.61 -7.26
CA THR A 72 17.53 14.42 -8.69
C THR A 72 17.02 15.55 -9.59
N GLY A 73 16.00 16.31 -9.15
CA GLY A 73 15.28 17.28 -9.98
C GLY A 73 14.34 16.66 -11.00
N GLU A 74 14.33 15.33 -11.11
CA GLU A 74 13.59 14.58 -12.12
C GLU A 74 12.27 14.03 -11.57
N HIS A 75 11.19 14.20 -12.34
CA HIS A 75 9.85 13.76 -11.94
C HIS A 75 9.40 12.46 -12.63
N THR A 76 10.20 11.94 -13.56
CA THR A 76 9.87 10.78 -14.40
C THR A 76 10.55 9.50 -13.91
N LEU A 77 9.89 8.36 -14.07
CA LEU A 77 10.44 7.04 -13.76
C LEU A 77 11.74 6.76 -14.53
N LYS A 78 11.83 7.24 -15.79
CA LYS A 78 13.02 7.09 -16.63
C LYS A 78 14.17 8.00 -16.19
N GLY A 79 13.89 9.23 -15.75
CA GLY A 79 14.90 10.15 -15.21
C GLY A 79 15.49 9.69 -13.88
N LEU A 80 14.78 8.80 -13.16
CA LEU A 80 15.27 8.14 -11.94
C LEU A 80 16.13 6.90 -12.20
N ALA A 81 16.23 6.43 -13.45
CA ALA A 81 17.08 5.29 -13.79
C ALA A 81 18.57 5.64 -13.55
N GLY A 82 19.24 4.86 -12.71
CA GLY A 82 20.65 5.11 -12.31
C GLY A 82 20.82 5.82 -10.97
N THR A 83 19.74 6.35 -10.38
CA THR A 83 19.77 6.99 -9.06
C THR A 83 20.05 6.00 -7.91
N SER A 84 19.99 4.70 -8.18
CA SER A 84 20.30 3.64 -7.21
C SER A 84 21.69 3.70 -6.61
N ARG A 85 22.67 4.31 -7.29
CA ARG A 85 24.01 4.52 -6.74
C ARG A 85 24.14 5.78 -5.88
N ARG A 86 23.22 6.74 -6.03
CA ARG A 86 23.27 8.05 -5.35
C ARG A 86 22.33 8.13 -4.15
N LEU A 87 21.15 7.52 -4.23
CA LEU A 87 20.11 7.56 -3.18
C LEU A 87 19.56 6.16 -2.88
N PRO A 88 20.41 5.21 -2.43
CA PRO A 88 19.99 3.82 -2.18
C PRO A 88 18.96 3.71 -1.06
N LEU A 89 19.06 4.56 -0.02
CA LEU A 89 18.14 4.54 1.12
C LEU A 89 16.70 4.89 0.71
N SER A 90 16.50 5.91 -0.12
CA SER A 90 15.15 6.28 -0.58
C SER A 90 14.54 5.19 -1.45
N LEU A 91 15.33 4.50 -2.27
CA LEU A 91 14.83 3.36 -3.05
C LEU A 91 14.54 2.15 -2.17
N LEU A 92 15.33 1.89 -1.14
CA LEU A 92 15.07 0.84 -0.16
C LEU A 92 13.75 1.08 0.57
N VAL A 93 13.53 2.31 1.08
CA VAL A 93 12.27 2.69 1.73
C VAL A 93 11.10 2.56 0.76
N PHE A 94 11.25 3.02 -0.49
CA PHE A 94 10.23 2.87 -1.52
C PHE A 94 9.92 1.40 -1.85
N GLY A 95 10.95 0.55 -1.91
CA GLY A 95 10.81 -0.89 -2.15
C GLY A 95 10.13 -1.62 -1.00
N ILE A 96 10.55 -1.39 0.24
CA ILE A 96 9.94 -1.95 1.45
C ILE A 96 8.47 -1.48 1.58
N ALA A 97 8.20 -0.21 1.30
CA ALA A 97 6.84 0.33 1.24
C ALA A 97 6.00 -0.36 0.15
N SER A 98 6.56 -0.62 -1.03
CA SER A 98 5.88 -1.33 -2.12
C SER A 98 5.53 -2.77 -1.76
N ILE A 99 6.46 -3.49 -1.14
CA ILE A 99 6.23 -4.87 -0.63
C ILE A 99 5.15 -4.87 0.46
N THR A 100 5.18 -3.84 1.32
CA THR A 100 4.16 -3.64 2.35
C THR A 100 2.79 -3.37 1.73
N LEU A 101 2.73 -2.67 0.61
CA LEU A 101 1.51 -2.37 -0.14
C LEU A 101 0.87 -3.64 -0.74
N MET A 102 1.68 -4.59 -1.19
CA MET A 102 1.23 -5.86 -1.80
C MET A 102 0.61 -6.85 -0.80
N GLY A 103 0.76 -6.65 0.51
CA GLY A 103 0.01 -7.40 1.51
C GLY A 103 0.76 -8.41 2.38
N LEU A 104 2.03 -8.67 2.07
CA LEU A 104 2.85 -9.65 2.79
C LEU A 104 2.99 -9.37 4.31
N PRO A 105 3.29 -8.15 4.78
CA PRO A 105 3.38 -7.86 6.22
C PRO A 105 2.01 -7.66 6.89
N GLN A 106 0.98 -7.30 6.13
CA GLN A 106 -0.39 -7.05 6.64
C GLN A 106 -1.07 -8.37 7.01
N ALA A 107 -0.89 -9.38 6.17
CA ALA A 107 -1.37 -10.74 6.41
C ALA A 107 -0.68 -11.37 7.64
N LEU A 108 0.60 -11.06 7.87
CA LEU A 108 1.34 -11.53 9.04
C LEU A 108 0.81 -10.95 10.35
N VAL A 109 0.49 -9.65 10.39
CA VAL A 109 -0.12 -9.01 11.57
C VAL A 109 -1.49 -9.62 11.89
N LEU A 110 -2.33 -9.87 10.88
CA LEU A 110 -3.64 -10.50 11.08
C LEU A 110 -3.53 -11.94 11.62
N LEU A 111 -2.57 -12.72 11.11
CA LEU A 111 -2.25 -14.07 11.59
C LEU A 111 -1.78 -14.07 13.05
N LEU A 112 -0.98 -13.08 13.46
CA LEU A 112 -0.52 -12.94 14.84
C LEU A 112 -1.65 -12.55 15.79
N SER A 113 -2.52 -11.61 15.40
CA SER A 113 -3.69 -11.21 16.19
C SER A 113 -4.72 -12.35 16.33
N GLY A 114 -4.95 -13.12 15.26
CA GLY A 114 -5.82 -14.31 15.30
C GLY A 114 -5.26 -15.46 16.15
N CYS A 115 -3.93 -15.60 16.23
CA CYS A 115 -3.27 -16.56 17.11
C CYS A 115 -3.39 -16.16 18.59
N CYS A 116 -3.42 -14.86 18.88
CA CYS A 116 -3.57 -14.32 20.22
C CYS A 116 -5.01 -14.37 20.75
N LEU A 117 -6.03 -14.42 19.87
CA LEU A 117 -7.45 -14.52 20.25
C LEU A 117 -7.95 -15.97 20.40
N ARG A 118 -7.08 -16.97 20.17
CA ARG A 118 -7.41 -18.41 20.23
C ARG A 118 -6.80 -19.13 21.45
N ARG A 119 -6.28 -18.38 22.42
CA ARG A 119 -5.88 -18.88 23.75
C ARG A 119 -6.83 -18.40 24.82
#